data_AF-A0A3D5FL40-F1
#
_entry.id   AF-A0A3D5FL40-F1
#
_cell.length_a   1.000
_cell.length_b   1.000
_cell.length_c   1.000
_cell.angle_alpha   90.00
_cell.angle_beta   90.00
_cell.angle_gamma   90.00
#
_symmetry.space_group_name_H-M   'P 1'
#
loop_
_entity.id
_entity.type
_entity.pdbx_description
1 polymer ?
#
loop_
_entity_poly.entity_id
_entity_poly.type
_entity_poly.pdbx_seq_one_letter_code
_entity_poly.pdbx_strand_id
1 'polypeptide(L)'
;MTELPTRPDISAADSPSDSEAHSQATGRALPEPQVDRVEERVLGSLIEKAITTPDYYPLTLNSLTAACRQKSNRDPVVDVDEQTVAAALERLQEQGLTRVVIGVDQRVPKYRQLFAEVHGLQPAETALMCELMLRGPQTFGELRSRASRMHPFEDLQQVEAAIQDLSHRSPALVTQLERQPGRKESRVAHRLAGEPASPTPSAAATKSEPAVVAARAESERLERLETLVEQQQSQIEDLQQQLEAFRKQFE
;
A
#
# COMPACT_ATOMS: atom_id res chain seq x y z
N MET A 1 -84.55 18.16 -2.21
CA MET A 1 -84.49 19.36 -1.35
C MET A 1 -83.19 19.21 -0.55
N THR A 2 -82.10 19.91 -0.79
CA THR A 2 -81.93 21.29 -1.29
C THR A 2 -80.46 21.49 -1.71
N GLU A 3 -80.28 22.11 -2.88
CA GLU A 3 -79.15 22.95 -3.38
C GLU A 3 -77.71 22.44 -3.60
N LEU A 4 -77.28 22.58 -4.87
CA LEU A 4 -75.92 22.90 -5.33
C LEU A 4 -75.62 24.40 -5.07
N PRO A 5 -74.35 24.83 -4.95
CA PRO A 5 -73.70 25.46 -6.11
C PRO A 5 -72.18 25.23 -6.29
N THR A 6 -71.82 25.02 -7.56
CA THR A 6 -70.78 25.68 -8.39
C THR A 6 -69.30 25.84 -7.94
N ARG A 7 -68.43 25.44 -8.90
CA ARG A 7 -66.95 25.44 -8.95
C ARG A 7 -66.29 26.82 -8.77
N PRO A 8 -64.95 26.87 -8.62
CA PRO A 8 -64.15 27.16 -9.82
C PRO A 8 -62.91 26.27 -10.02
N ASP A 9 -62.42 26.39 -11.25
CA ASP A 9 -61.37 25.70 -11.97
C ASP A 9 -60.03 26.42 -11.79
N ILE A 10 -58.92 25.73 -11.50
CA ILE A 10 -57.55 26.18 -11.84
C ILE A 10 -56.50 25.05 -11.68
N SER A 11 -56.11 24.51 -12.84
CA SER A 11 -54.74 24.48 -13.37
C SER A 11 -53.54 24.00 -12.51
N ALA A 12 -52.99 22.86 -12.92
CA ALA A 12 -51.56 22.59 -13.25
C ALA A 12 -50.47 22.53 -12.17
N ALA A 13 -49.41 21.79 -12.55
CA ALA A 13 -48.08 21.57 -11.96
C ALA A 13 -48.01 20.42 -10.93
N ASP A 14 -47.41 19.26 -11.24
CA ASP A 14 -45.99 18.95 -11.52
C ASP A 14 -45.18 18.68 -10.24
N SER A 15 -45.05 17.38 -9.94
CA SER A 15 -43.91 16.67 -9.33
C SER A 15 -43.48 17.03 -7.87
N PRO A 16 -42.44 16.38 -7.28
CA PRO A 16 -42.61 15.25 -6.35
C PRO A 16 -41.78 15.39 -5.03
N SER A 17 -42.26 14.85 -3.90
CA SER A 17 -41.51 14.74 -2.63
C SER A 17 -42.49 14.24 -1.54
N ASP A 18 -42.15 13.51 -0.47
CA ASP A 18 -40.90 13.14 0.16
C ASP A 18 -41.22 12.05 1.20
N SER A 19 -40.15 11.48 1.77
CA SER A 19 -40.06 10.85 3.10
C SER A 19 -40.21 9.33 3.12
N GLU A 20 -39.15 8.56 2.90
CA GLU A 20 -37.95 8.39 3.75
C GLU A 20 -38.26 7.78 5.12
N ALA A 21 -37.72 6.58 5.36
CA ALA A 21 -36.82 6.30 6.49
C ALA A 21 -36.62 4.79 6.60
N HIS A 22 -35.58 4.25 5.96
CA HIS A 22 -34.88 3.06 6.48
C HIS A 22 -33.38 3.34 6.48
N SER A 23 -33.02 4.08 7.52
CA SER A 23 -31.75 4.11 8.25
C SER A 23 -30.59 3.31 7.66
N GLN A 24 -29.64 4.06 7.08
CA GLN A 24 -28.27 3.61 6.89
C GLN A 24 -27.61 3.46 8.26
N ALA A 25 -27.27 2.23 8.65
CA ALA A 25 -26.30 1.99 9.70
C ALA A 25 -24.90 1.95 9.06
N THR A 26 -24.21 3.09 9.04
CA THR A 26 -22.78 3.15 8.74
C THR A 26 -22.01 2.55 9.92
N GLY A 27 -21.77 1.23 9.85
CA GLY A 27 -20.76 0.57 10.66
C GLY A 27 -19.42 1.23 10.39
N ARG A 28 -18.87 1.92 11.40
CA ARG A 28 -17.54 2.50 11.38
C ARG A 28 -16.53 1.35 11.30
N ALA A 29 -16.17 0.96 10.08
CA ALA A 29 -15.05 0.05 9.84
C ALA A 29 -13.81 0.64 10.53
N LEU A 30 -13.18 -0.16 11.40
CA LEU A 30 -11.84 0.17 11.89
C LEU A 30 -10.97 0.45 10.65
N PRO A 31 -10.18 1.53 10.62
CA PRO A 31 -9.24 1.74 9.54
C PRO A 31 -8.32 0.52 9.49
N GLU A 32 -8.36 -0.21 8.39
CA GLU A 32 -7.48 -1.36 8.18
C GLU A 32 -6.04 -0.88 8.37
N PRO A 33 -5.18 -1.60 9.11
CA PRO A 33 -3.78 -1.23 9.23
C PRO A 33 -3.14 -1.32 7.85
N GLN A 34 -3.03 -0.18 7.18
CA GLN A 34 -2.39 -0.08 5.88
C GLN A 34 -0.89 -0.08 6.12
N VAL A 35 -0.24 -1.13 5.62
CA VAL A 35 1.20 -1.28 5.66
C VAL A 35 1.79 -0.50 4.49
N ASP A 36 2.78 0.37 4.72
CA ASP A 36 3.47 1.08 3.65
C ASP A 36 4.49 0.18 2.92
N ARG A 37 5.05 0.66 1.79
CA ARG A 37 6.02 -0.12 0.98
C ARG A 37 7.30 -0.50 1.72
N VAL A 38 7.76 0.33 2.66
CA VAL A 38 8.95 0.05 3.44
C VAL A 38 8.63 -0.95 4.54
N GLU A 39 7.49 -0.82 5.20
CA GLU A 39 6.98 -1.77 6.18
C GLU A 39 6.75 -3.16 5.56
N GLU A 40 6.17 -3.24 4.35
CA GLU A 40 6.05 -4.49 3.57
C GLU A 40 7.44 -5.14 3.41
N ARG A 41 8.42 -4.34 3.01
CA ARG A 41 9.80 -4.81 2.78
C ARG A 41 10.44 -5.30 4.07
N VAL A 42 10.28 -4.57 5.17
CA VAL A 42 10.81 -4.90 6.48
C VAL A 42 10.18 -6.19 7.00
N LEU A 43 8.85 -6.28 6.95
CA LEU A 43 8.09 -7.43 7.41
C LEU A 43 8.41 -8.67 6.58
N GLY A 44 8.38 -8.56 5.24
CA GLY A 44 8.76 -9.64 4.34
C GLY A 44 10.21 -10.10 4.54
N SER A 45 11.13 -9.18 4.83
CA SER A 45 12.53 -9.54 5.11
C SER A 45 12.68 -10.29 6.43
N LEU A 46 11.93 -9.92 7.48
CA LEU A 46 11.90 -10.67 8.74
C LEU A 46 11.33 -12.07 8.56
N ILE A 47 10.21 -12.21 7.82
CA ILE A 47 9.58 -13.51 7.55
C ILE A 47 10.54 -14.40 6.75
N GLU A 48 11.12 -13.89 5.66
CA GLU A 48 12.08 -14.64 4.84
C GLU A 48 13.23 -15.17 5.69
N LYS A 49 13.83 -14.32 6.52
CA LYS A 49 15.00 -14.69 7.33
C LYS A 49 14.66 -15.58 8.52
N ALA A 50 13.46 -15.46 9.09
CA ALA A 50 12.98 -16.39 10.10
C ALA A 50 12.90 -17.84 9.57
N ILE A 51 12.51 -18.00 8.30
CA ILE A 51 12.34 -19.31 7.66
C ILE A 51 13.66 -19.83 7.06
N THR A 52 14.34 -19.00 6.28
CA THR A 52 15.49 -19.44 5.47
C THR A 52 16.83 -19.40 6.20
N THR A 53 16.92 -18.61 7.28
CA THR A 53 18.15 -18.43 8.06
C THR A 53 17.86 -18.38 9.56
N PRO A 54 17.27 -19.45 10.14
CA PRO A 54 16.83 -19.45 11.54
C PRO A 54 17.99 -19.24 12.54
N ASP A 55 19.21 -19.70 12.19
CA ASP A 55 20.41 -19.55 13.04
C ASP A 55 20.80 -18.09 13.30
N TYR A 56 20.42 -17.18 12.40
CA TYR A 56 20.72 -15.75 12.48
C TYR A 56 19.52 -14.92 12.98
N TYR A 57 18.40 -15.56 13.26
CA TYR A 57 17.16 -14.93 13.69
C TYR A 57 16.98 -15.03 15.22
N PRO A 58 16.45 -14.00 15.93
CA PRO A 58 15.93 -12.72 15.44
C PRO A 58 17.02 -11.74 14.97
N LEU A 59 16.67 -10.83 14.06
CA LEU A 59 17.63 -9.95 13.38
C LEU A 59 17.93 -8.69 14.17
N THR A 60 19.18 -8.21 14.12
CA THR A 60 19.51 -6.84 14.54
C THR A 60 19.02 -5.82 13.51
N LEU A 61 18.95 -4.53 13.87
CA LEU A 61 18.58 -3.46 12.95
C LEU A 61 19.48 -3.44 11.70
N ASN A 62 20.81 -3.53 11.89
CA ASN A 62 21.76 -3.57 10.79
C ASN A 62 21.54 -4.79 9.86
N SER A 63 21.36 -5.99 10.43
CA SER A 63 21.09 -7.20 9.65
C SER A 63 19.77 -7.10 8.86
N LEU A 64 18.76 -6.44 9.44
CA LEU A 64 17.47 -6.22 8.78
C LEU A 64 17.58 -5.20 7.64
N THR A 65 18.30 -4.09 7.85
CA THR A 65 18.58 -3.10 6.80
C THR A 65 19.29 -3.75 5.62
N ALA A 66 20.30 -4.59 5.89
CA ALA A 66 20.99 -5.36 4.84
C ALA A 66 20.04 -6.33 4.11
N ALA A 67 19.10 -6.97 4.81
CA ALA A 67 18.10 -7.85 4.22
C ALA A 67 17.09 -7.08 3.33
N CYS A 68 16.73 -5.85 3.68
CA CYS A 68 15.81 -5.02 2.90
C CYS A 68 16.40 -4.57 1.55
N ARG A 69 17.72 -4.35 1.51
CA ARG A 69 18.49 -3.88 0.34
C ARG A 69 19.05 -5.00 -0.55
N GLN A 70 18.70 -6.26 -0.30
CA GLN A 70 19.23 -7.37 -1.10
C GLN A 70 18.89 -7.20 -2.58
N LYS A 71 19.87 -7.44 -3.46
CA LYS A 71 19.67 -7.35 -4.92
C LYS A 71 18.90 -8.55 -5.47
N SER A 72 18.95 -9.68 -4.77
CA SER A 72 18.22 -10.90 -5.13
C SER A 72 16.94 -11.00 -4.33
N ASN A 73 15.93 -11.61 -4.95
CA ASN A 73 14.65 -11.88 -4.32
C ASN A 73 13.90 -10.63 -3.80
N ARG A 74 14.13 -9.48 -4.45
CA ARG A 74 13.46 -8.21 -4.20
C ARG A 74 13.02 -7.62 -5.53
N ASP A 75 11.79 -7.14 -5.57
CA ASP A 75 11.27 -6.37 -6.70
C ASP A 75 10.28 -5.31 -6.15
N PRO A 76 10.60 -4.01 -6.23
CA PRO A 76 11.84 -3.43 -6.77
C PRO A 76 13.04 -3.63 -5.84
N VAL A 77 14.25 -3.56 -6.40
CA VAL A 77 15.47 -3.39 -5.59
C VAL A 77 15.50 -1.95 -5.09
N VAL A 78 15.67 -1.77 -3.77
CA VAL A 78 15.66 -0.46 -3.11
C VAL A 78 16.92 -0.30 -2.28
N ASP A 79 17.29 0.97 -2.01
CA ASP A 79 18.37 1.32 -1.09
C ASP A 79 17.79 2.14 0.06
N VAL A 80 17.29 1.46 1.10
CA VAL A 80 16.60 2.08 2.25
C VAL A 80 17.55 2.32 3.41
N ASP A 81 17.67 3.55 3.91
CA ASP A 81 18.53 3.85 5.05
C ASP A 81 18.07 3.19 6.36
N GLU A 82 18.98 3.12 7.34
CA GLU A 82 18.71 2.48 8.63
C GLU A 82 17.64 3.23 9.43
N GLN A 83 17.57 4.56 9.29
CA GLN A 83 16.57 5.40 9.96
C GLN A 83 15.16 5.10 9.46
N THR A 84 15.00 4.94 8.15
CA THR A 84 13.73 4.59 7.50
C THR A 84 13.28 3.19 7.93
N VAL A 85 14.21 2.23 8.01
CA VAL A 85 13.92 0.87 8.49
C VAL A 85 13.53 0.87 9.97
N ALA A 86 14.20 1.67 10.81
CA ALA A 86 13.86 1.83 12.22
C ALA A 86 12.45 2.43 12.39
N ALA A 87 12.12 3.49 11.65
CA ALA A 87 10.79 4.10 11.70
C ALA A 87 9.68 3.14 11.24
N ALA A 88 9.94 2.34 10.19
CA ALA A 88 9.00 1.30 9.74
C ALA A 88 8.84 0.18 10.79
N LEU A 89 9.93 -0.22 11.45
CA LEU A 89 9.88 -1.18 12.56
C LEU A 89 9.05 -0.67 13.74
N GLU A 90 9.14 0.61 14.09
CA GLU A 90 8.33 1.20 15.16
C GLU A 90 6.84 1.10 14.84
N ARG A 91 6.43 1.50 13.63
CA ARG A 91 5.03 1.39 13.19
C ARG A 91 4.54 -0.06 13.14
N LEU A 92 5.37 -1.00 12.66
CA LEU A 92 5.05 -2.43 12.68
C LEU A 92 4.92 -3.00 14.10
N GLN A 93 5.62 -2.45 15.09
CA GLN A 93 5.46 -2.83 16.50
C GLN A 93 4.15 -2.29 17.08
N GLU A 94 3.79 -1.04 16.75
CA GLU A 94 2.51 -0.45 17.14
C GLU A 94 1.32 -1.26 16.60
N GLN A 95 1.45 -1.80 15.37
CA GLN A 95 0.48 -2.71 14.77
C GLN A 95 0.53 -4.14 15.34
N GLY A 96 1.48 -4.45 16.22
CA GLY A 96 1.65 -5.79 16.81
C GLY A 96 2.22 -6.85 15.85
N LEU A 97 2.72 -6.45 14.67
CA LEU A 97 3.25 -7.35 13.64
C LEU A 97 4.72 -7.73 13.85
N THR A 98 5.43 -6.98 14.70
CA THR A 98 6.80 -7.29 15.11
C THR A 98 7.00 -7.07 16.60
N ARG A 99 8.07 -7.64 17.17
CA ARG A 99 8.42 -7.48 18.58
C ARG A 99 9.92 -7.43 18.78
N VAL A 100 10.35 -6.61 19.73
CA VAL A 100 11.75 -6.57 20.19
C VAL A 100 12.02 -7.72 21.15
N VAL A 101 13.13 -8.41 20.92
CA VAL A 101 13.69 -9.44 21.80
C VAL A 101 14.97 -8.87 22.41
N ILE A 102 14.93 -8.63 23.72
CA ILE A 102 16.10 -8.22 24.51
C ILE A 102 16.40 -9.36 25.47
N GLY A 103 17.53 -10.03 25.25
CA GLY A 103 18.02 -11.05 26.19
C GLY A 103 18.67 -10.41 27.41
N VAL A 104 18.68 -11.12 28.54
CA VAL A 104 19.24 -10.64 29.83
C VAL A 104 20.69 -10.13 29.69
N ASP A 105 21.47 -10.68 28.76
CA ASP A 105 22.85 -10.27 28.45
C ASP A 105 23.03 -9.67 27.03
N GLN A 106 21.95 -9.46 26.27
CA GLN A 106 22.04 -8.92 24.91
C GLN A 106 21.82 -7.41 24.91
N ARG A 107 22.93 -6.66 24.74
CA ARG A 107 22.92 -5.19 24.64
C ARG A 107 22.30 -4.67 23.34
N VAL A 108 22.25 -5.49 22.29
CA VAL A 108 21.75 -5.09 20.96
C VAL A 108 20.31 -5.58 20.79
N PRO A 109 19.34 -4.68 20.57
CA PRO A 109 17.97 -5.06 20.27
C PRO A 109 17.89 -5.95 19.02
N LYS A 110 17.11 -7.02 19.11
CA LYS A 110 16.77 -7.88 17.97
C LYS A 110 15.27 -7.85 17.72
N TYR A 111 14.87 -8.05 16.48
CA TYR A 111 13.49 -7.93 16.03
C TYR A 111 13.00 -9.27 15.50
N ARG A 112 11.80 -9.65 15.93
CA ARG A 112 11.10 -10.85 15.46
C ARG A 112 9.76 -10.45 14.83
N GLN A 113 9.38 -11.13 13.74
CA GLN A 113 8.04 -11.05 13.18
C GLN A 113 7.03 -11.84 14.03
N LEU A 114 5.79 -11.35 14.01
CA LEU A 114 4.60 -11.94 14.60
C LEU A 114 3.48 -12.15 13.56
N PHE A 115 3.70 -11.78 12.31
CA PHE A 115 2.69 -11.78 11.25
C PHE A 115 1.96 -13.12 11.10
N ALA A 116 2.70 -14.22 11.04
CA ALA A 116 2.11 -15.55 10.92
C ALA A 116 1.27 -15.94 12.15
N GLU A 117 1.71 -15.54 13.35
CA GLU A 117 0.99 -15.78 14.61
C GLU A 117 -0.30 -14.95 14.67
N VAL A 118 -0.20 -13.65 14.34
CA VAL A 118 -1.32 -12.69 14.37
C VAL A 118 -2.43 -13.09 13.40
N HIS A 119 -2.06 -13.53 12.19
CA HIS A 119 -3.03 -13.91 11.17
C HIS A 119 -3.36 -15.42 11.18
N GLY A 120 -2.75 -16.23 12.06
CA GLY A 120 -2.97 -17.68 12.10
C GLY A 120 -2.65 -18.36 10.76
N LEU A 121 -1.50 -18.02 10.17
CA LEU A 121 -1.08 -18.53 8.87
C LEU A 121 -0.35 -19.85 8.99
N GLN A 122 -0.68 -20.76 8.08
CA GLN A 122 0.07 -21.99 7.86
C GLN A 122 1.43 -21.69 7.21
N PRO A 123 2.41 -22.62 7.27
CA PRO A 123 3.73 -22.41 6.66
C PRO A 123 3.67 -22.10 5.16
N ALA A 124 2.79 -22.78 4.42
CA ALA A 124 2.56 -22.56 3.00
C ALA A 124 2.05 -21.13 2.73
N GLU A 125 1.02 -20.70 3.45
CA GLU A 125 0.44 -19.35 3.34
C GLU A 125 1.47 -18.28 3.70
N THR A 126 2.27 -18.51 4.75
CA THR A 126 3.31 -17.58 5.21
C THR A 126 4.40 -17.39 4.13
N ALA A 127 4.81 -18.48 3.47
CA ALA A 127 5.77 -18.41 2.37
C ALA A 127 5.23 -17.62 1.18
N LEU A 128 3.97 -17.82 0.81
CA LEU A 128 3.32 -17.09 -0.29
C LEU A 128 3.16 -15.60 0.03
N MET A 129 2.71 -15.26 1.24
CA MET A 129 2.61 -13.86 1.69
C MET A 129 3.97 -13.18 1.69
N CYS A 130 5.01 -13.85 2.20
CA CYS A 130 6.37 -13.32 2.17
C CYS A 130 6.85 -13.04 0.73
N GLU A 131 6.61 -13.95 -0.20
CA GLU A 131 7.04 -13.80 -1.60
C GLU A 131 6.28 -12.66 -2.30
N LEU A 132 4.98 -12.51 -2.01
CA LEU A 132 4.16 -11.41 -2.52
C LEU A 132 4.59 -10.05 -1.94
N MET A 133 4.94 -9.94 -0.66
CA MET A 133 5.44 -8.69 -0.05
C MET A 133 6.79 -8.27 -0.64
N LEU A 134 7.66 -9.23 -0.97
CA LEU A 134 9.03 -8.94 -1.41
C LEU A 134 9.16 -8.63 -2.91
N ARG A 135 8.25 -9.17 -3.73
CA ARG A 135 8.30 -9.02 -5.20
C ARG A 135 6.99 -8.60 -5.86
N GLY A 136 5.98 -8.26 -5.06
CA GLY A 136 4.68 -7.82 -5.58
C GLY A 136 3.90 -8.93 -6.31
N PRO A 137 3.00 -8.52 -7.23
CA PRO A 137 2.05 -9.44 -7.86
C PRO A 137 2.71 -10.49 -8.77
N GLN A 138 2.39 -11.76 -8.57
CA GLN A 138 3.04 -12.90 -9.24
C GLN A 138 2.03 -13.95 -9.72
N THR A 139 2.38 -14.73 -10.74
CA THR A 139 1.54 -15.87 -11.16
C THR A 139 1.69 -17.06 -10.21
N PHE A 140 0.75 -18.01 -10.22
CA PHE A 140 0.84 -19.23 -9.41
C PHE A 140 2.11 -20.03 -9.69
N GLY A 141 2.56 -20.08 -10.95
CA GLY A 141 3.81 -20.75 -11.33
C GLY A 141 5.06 -20.05 -10.77
N GLU A 142 5.08 -18.72 -10.80
CA GLU A 142 6.16 -17.93 -10.18
C GLU A 142 6.20 -18.16 -8.66
N LEU A 143 5.04 -18.12 -7.99
CA LEU A 143 4.90 -18.33 -6.56
C LEU A 143 5.42 -19.71 -6.14
N ARG A 144 5.00 -20.78 -6.85
CA ARG A 144 5.46 -22.15 -6.58
C ARG A 144 6.99 -22.24 -6.62
N SER A 145 7.61 -21.68 -7.66
CA SER A 145 9.05 -21.76 -7.86
C SER A 145 9.82 -20.91 -6.83
N ARG A 146 9.41 -19.66 -6.60
CA ARG A 146 10.17 -18.70 -5.79
C ARG A 146 9.96 -18.87 -4.28
N ALA A 147 8.77 -19.31 -3.85
CA ALA A 147 8.47 -19.60 -2.46
C ALA A 147 9.00 -20.97 -1.98
N SER A 148 9.44 -21.84 -2.91
CA SER A 148 9.94 -23.20 -2.62
C SER A 148 11.03 -23.28 -1.53
N ARG A 149 11.89 -22.25 -1.47
CA ARG A 149 12.95 -22.12 -0.45
C ARG A 149 12.43 -21.88 0.97
N MET A 150 11.21 -21.36 1.10
CA MET A 150 10.53 -21.11 2.38
C MET A 150 9.57 -22.25 2.72
N HIS A 151 8.85 -22.76 1.72
CA HIS A 151 7.98 -23.92 1.86
C HIS A 151 7.94 -24.71 0.55
N PRO A 152 8.28 -26.01 0.54
CA PRO A 152 8.22 -26.83 -0.66
C PRO A 152 6.76 -27.09 -1.05
N PHE A 153 6.42 -26.84 -2.32
CA PHE A 153 5.11 -27.14 -2.90
C PHE A 153 5.22 -28.29 -3.90
N GLU A 154 4.47 -29.36 -3.68
CA GLU A 154 4.50 -30.58 -4.51
C GLU A 154 3.99 -30.29 -5.92
N ASP A 155 2.90 -29.53 -6.03
CA ASP A 155 2.24 -29.19 -7.28
C ASP A 155 1.70 -27.75 -7.28
N LEU A 156 1.03 -27.36 -8.37
CA LEU A 156 0.39 -26.05 -8.48
C LEU A 156 -0.90 -25.97 -7.67
N GLN A 157 -1.56 -27.11 -7.42
CA GLN A 157 -2.85 -27.19 -6.73
C GLN A 157 -2.70 -26.81 -5.25
N GLN A 158 -1.58 -27.17 -4.61
CA GLN A 158 -1.26 -26.72 -3.25
C GLN A 158 -1.11 -25.20 -3.15
N VAL A 159 -0.53 -24.56 -4.17
CA VAL A 159 -0.42 -23.09 -4.21
C VAL A 159 -1.79 -22.47 -4.42
N GLU A 160 -2.60 -23.00 -5.33
CA GLU A 160 -3.96 -22.53 -5.58
C GLU A 160 -4.84 -22.65 -4.32
N ALA A 161 -4.79 -23.78 -3.62
CA ALA A 161 -5.52 -24.00 -2.37
C ALA A 161 -5.09 -23.00 -1.29
N ALA A 162 -3.79 -22.80 -1.08
CA ALA A 162 -3.29 -21.85 -0.09
C ALA A 162 -3.66 -20.39 -0.43
N ILE A 163 -3.63 -20.00 -1.70
CA ILE A 163 -4.11 -18.67 -2.14
C ILE A 163 -5.62 -18.54 -1.94
N GLN A 164 -6.38 -19.60 -2.24
CA GLN A 164 -7.82 -19.63 -2.02
C GLN A 164 -8.16 -19.43 -0.54
N ASP A 165 -7.50 -20.16 0.36
CA ASP A 165 -7.65 -19.99 1.80
C ASP A 165 -7.33 -18.55 2.24
N LEU A 166 -6.21 -17.99 1.76
CA LEU A 166 -5.81 -16.60 2.03
C LEU A 166 -6.85 -15.56 1.55
N SER A 167 -7.54 -15.84 0.44
CA SER A 167 -8.57 -14.97 -0.14
C SER A 167 -9.94 -15.06 0.56
N HIS A 168 -10.24 -16.20 1.20
CA HIS A 168 -11.50 -16.41 1.92
C HIS A 168 -11.43 -15.97 3.40
N ARG A 169 -10.25 -15.58 3.88
CA ARG A 169 -10.09 -15.00 5.22
C ARG A 169 -10.87 -13.68 5.36
N SER A 170 -11.17 -13.33 6.61
CA SER A 170 -11.81 -12.05 6.96
C SER A 170 -10.89 -11.29 7.92
N PRO A 171 -10.21 -10.21 7.49
CA PRO A 171 -10.18 -9.67 6.13
C PRO A 171 -9.38 -10.55 5.15
N ALA A 172 -9.70 -10.46 3.85
CA ALA A 172 -8.98 -11.20 2.81
C ALA A 172 -7.55 -10.65 2.66
N LEU A 173 -6.55 -11.54 2.70
CA LEU A 173 -5.13 -11.15 2.69
C LEU A 173 -4.54 -11.08 1.29
N VAL A 174 -5.17 -11.75 0.32
CA VAL A 174 -4.78 -11.74 -1.09
C VAL A 174 -5.99 -11.53 -1.98
N THR A 175 -5.73 -11.07 -3.21
CA THR A 175 -6.72 -11.03 -4.29
C THR A 175 -6.07 -11.43 -5.60
N GLN A 176 -6.88 -12.02 -6.48
CA GLN A 176 -6.47 -12.36 -7.83
C GLN A 176 -6.80 -11.18 -8.76
N LEU A 177 -5.78 -10.66 -9.41
CA LEU A 177 -5.88 -9.58 -10.38
C LEU A 177 -6.43 -10.08 -11.71
N GLU A 178 -7.12 -9.19 -12.43
CA GLU A 178 -7.56 -9.45 -13.79
C GLU A 178 -6.37 -9.75 -14.72
N ARG A 179 -6.63 -10.60 -15.72
CA ARG A 179 -5.63 -10.98 -16.71
C ARG A 179 -5.28 -9.77 -17.56
N GLN A 180 -3.99 -9.46 -17.66
CA GLN A 180 -3.53 -8.41 -18.55
C GLN A 180 -3.76 -8.82 -20.02
N PRO A 181 -4.15 -7.89 -20.91
CA PRO A 181 -4.27 -8.15 -22.34
C PRO A 181 -2.99 -8.81 -22.90
N GLY A 182 -3.13 -9.97 -23.54
CA GLY A 182 -1.99 -10.72 -24.10
C GLY A 182 -1.26 -11.67 -23.15
N ARG A 183 -1.62 -11.72 -21.85
CA ARG A 183 -1.10 -12.71 -20.90
C ARG A 183 -2.16 -13.77 -20.58
N LYS A 184 -1.77 -15.05 -20.66
CA LYS A 184 -2.67 -16.17 -20.36
C LYS A 184 -2.82 -16.44 -18.86
N GLU A 185 -1.98 -15.90 -18.00
CA GLU A 185 -1.98 -16.21 -16.57
C GLU A 185 -2.44 -15.02 -15.74
N SER A 186 -3.30 -15.30 -14.75
CA SER A 186 -3.69 -14.32 -13.73
C SER A 186 -2.57 -14.16 -12.71
N ARG A 187 -2.53 -13.00 -12.04
CA ARG A 187 -1.56 -12.71 -10.98
C ARG A 187 -2.27 -12.55 -9.64
N VAL A 188 -1.60 -12.90 -8.57
CA VAL A 188 -2.08 -12.74 -7.21
C VAL A 188 -1.33 -11.58 -6.57
N ALA A 189 -2.04 -10.72 -5.84
CA ALA A 189 -1.47 -9.61 -5.06
C ALA A 189 -1.93 -9.72 -3.60
N HIS A 190 -1.09 -9.29 -2.65
CA HIS A 190 -1.53 -9.17 -1.26
C HIS A 190 -2.33 -7.88 -1.04
N ARG A 191 -3.09 -7.81 0.06
CA ARG A 191 -3.97 -6.66 0.41
C ARG A 191 -3.51 -5.86 1.64
N LEU A 192 -2.33 -6.16 2.18
CA LEU A 192 -1.80 -5.49 3.40
C LEU A 192 -1.57 -3.97 3.25
N ALA A 193 -1.29 -3.48 2.05
CA ALA A 193 -1.17 -2.04 1.77
C ALA A 193 -2.48 -1.42 1.24
N GLY A 194 -3.61 -2.08 1.47
CA GLY A 194 -4.91 -1.73 0.92
C GLY A 194 -5.26 -2.48 -0.36
N GLU A 195 -6.36 -2.05 -1.00
CA GLU A 195 -6.83 -2.62 -2.26
C GLU A 195 -5.73 -2.47 -3.32
N PRO A 196 -5.18 -3.56 -3.88
CA PRO A 196 -4.22 -3.43 -4.95
C PRO A 196 -4.92 -2.74 -6.11
N ALA A 197 -4.28 -1.73 -6.68
CA ALA A 197 -4.83 -1.04 -7.84
C ALA A 197 -5.15 -2.10 -8.90
N SER A 198 -6.44 -2.30 -9.17
CA SER A 198 -6.87 -3.06 -10.34
C SER A 198 -6.11 -2.49 -11.52
N PRO A 199 -5.48 -3.32 -12.37
CA PRO A 199 -5.03 -2.83 -13.64
C PRO A 199 -6.30 -2.44 -14.40
N THR A 200 -6.75 -1.20 -14.25
CA THR A 200 -7.59 -0.55 -15.26
C THR A 200 -6.91 -0.90 -16.58
N PRO A 201 -7.62 -1.47 -17.57
CA PRO A 201 -7.00 -1.82 -18.83
C PRO A 201 -6.36 -0.56 -19.38
N SER A 202 -5.06 -0.45 -19.15
CA SER A 202 -4.23 0.52 -19.81
C SER A 202 -4.35 0.12 -21.26
N ALA A 203 -5.06 0.95 -22.02
CA ALA A 203 -5.08 0.98 -23.46
C ALA A 203 -3.65 1.27 -23.97
N ALA A 204 -2.71 0.40 -23.65
CA ALA A 204 -1.37 0.33 -24.22
C ALA A 204 -1.43 -0.53 -25.49
N ALA A 205 -2.37 -0.18 -26.37
CA ALA A 205 -2.43 -0.63 -27.75
C ALA A 205 -3.02 0.47 -28.65
N THR A 206 -2.75 1.73 -28.35
CA THR A 206 -2.68 2.81 -29.34
C THR A 206 -1.64 3.81 -28.85
N LYS A 207 -0.38 3.60 -29.24
CA LYS A 207 0.62 4.66 -29.17
C LYS A 207 0.11 5.82 -30.02
N SER A 208 0.02 7.03 -29.43
CA SER A 208 0.61 8.27 -29.97
C SER A 208 -0.10 9.60 -29.62
N GLU A 209 -1.09 9.67 -28.71
CA GLU A 209 -1.68 10.98 -28.35
C GLU A 209 -1.75 11.30 -26.83
N PRO A 210 -2.24 10.44 -25.93
CA PRO A 210 -2.43 10.85 -24.53
C PRO A 210 -1.12 10.92 -23.71
N ALA A 211 -0.07 10.18 -24.10
CA ALA A 211 1.23 10.22 -23.43
C ALA A 211 2.02 11.51 -23.74
N VAL A 212 1.81 12.11 -24.92
CA VAL A 212 2.41 13.40 -25.29
C VAL A 212 1.70 14.54 -24.56
N VAL A 213 0.38 14.44 -24.36
CA VAL A 213 -0.40 15.41 -23.58
C VAL A 213 -0.06 15.33 -22.10
N ALA A 214 0.08 14.13 -21.53
CA ALA A 214 0.48 13.95 -20.13
C ALA A 214 1.92 14.45 -19.87
N ALA A 215 2.87 14.11 -20.76
CA ALA A 215 4.24 14.62 -20.66
C ALA A 215 4.31 16.14 -20.83
N ARG A 216 3.51 16.73 -21.73
CA ARG A 216 3.39 18.19 -21.87
C ARG A 216 2.77 18.84 -20.63
N ALA A 217 1.71 18.26 -20.07
CA ALA A 217 1.08 18.76 -18.86
C ALA A 217 2.03 18.70 -17.64
N GLU A 218 2.88 17.68 -17.58
CA GLU A 218 3.92 17.54 -16.56
C GLU A 218 5.05 18.54 -16.77
N SER A 219 5.53 18.73 -18.00
CA SER A 219 6.50 19.79 -18.33
C SER A 219 5.98 21.19 -18.04
N GLU A 220 4.74 21.52 -18.43
CA GLU A 220 4.12 22.80 -18.11
C GLU A 220 3.92 23.01 -16.60
N ARG A 221 3.67 21.92 -15.85
CA ARG A 221 3.59 21.99 -14.39
C ARG A 221 4.97 22.25 -13.79
N LEU A 222 6.01 21.61 -14.29
CA LEU A 222 7.40 21.86 -13.89
C LEU A 222 7.81 23.31 -14.16
N GLU A 223 7.58 23.83 -15.37
CA GLU A 223 7.89 25.22 -15.73
C GLU A 223 7.14 26.23 -14.83
N ARG A 224 5.87 25.98 -14.53
CA ARG A 224 5.10 26.80 -13.58
C ARG A 224 5.68 26.74 -12.18
N LEU A 225 6.09 25.56 -11.71
CA LEU A 225 6.72 25.41 -10.40
C LEU A 225 8.08 26.11 -10.34
N GLU A 226 8.90 26.00 -11.38
CA GLU A 226 10.19 26.67 -11.48
C GLU A 226 10.03 28.19 -11.44
N THR A 227 9.08 28.73 -12.21
CA THR A 227 8.75 30.16 -12.20
C THR A 227 8.29 30.62 -10.81
N LEU A 228 7.45 29.84 -10.13
CA LEU A 228 6.99 30.16 -8.77
C LEU A 228 8.13 30.12 -7.75
N VAL A 229 9.06 29.19 -7.89
CA VAL A 229 10.25 29.10 -7.02
C VAL A 229 11.14 30.31 -7.22
N GLU A 230 11.43 30.71 -8.47
CA GLU A 230 12.21 31.92 -8.75
C GLU A 230 11.52 33.18 -8.20
N GLN A 231 10.20 33.28 -8.37
CA GLN A 231 9.43 34.40 -7.84
C GLN A 231 9.48 34.43 -6.30
N GLN A 232 9.31 33.29 -5.63
CA GLN A 232 9.42 33.21 -4.18
C GLN A 232 10.81 33.55 -3.66
N GLN A 233 11.87 33.10 -4.35
CA GLN A 233 13.25 33.45 -3.99
C GLN A 233 13.49 34.95 -4.09
N SER A 234 13.03 35.60 -5.15
CA SER A 234 13.16 37.07 -5.28
C SER A 234 12.39 37.84 -4.21
N GLN A 235 11.21 37.35 -3.82
CA GLN A 235 10.45 37.94 -2.70
C GLN A 235 11.18 37.78 -1.37
N ILE A 236 11.81 36.62 -1.13
CA ILE A 236 12.61 36.41 0.08
C ILE A 236 13.82 37.35 0.10
N GLU A 237 14.51 37.52 -1.02
CA GLU A 237 15.65 38.44 -1.12
C GLU A 237 15.23 39.90 -0.89
N ASP A 238 14.12 40.35 -1.48
CA ASP A 238 13.59 41.69 -1.27
C ASP A 238 13.17 41.92 0.20
N LEU A 239 12.47 40.96 0.82
CA LEU A 239 12.12 41.04 2.24
C LEU A 239 13.36 41.08 3.13
N GLN A 240 14.41 40.31 2.82
CA GLN A 240 15.67 40.34 3.56
C GLN A 240 16.34 41.71 3.45
N GLN A 241 16.38 42.32 2.26
CA GLN A 241 16.93 43.67 2.07
C GLN A 241 16.12 44.73 2.81
N GLN A 242 14.78 44.64 2.79
CA GLN A 242 13.91 45.55 3.53
C GLN A 242 14.11 45.41 5.04
N LEU A 243 14.28 44.19 5.56
CA LEU A 243 14.58 43.95 6.97
C LEU A 243 15.97 44.48 7.36
N GLU A 244 16.98 44.32 6.52
CA GLU A 244 18.31 44.91 6.76
C GLU A 244 18.26 46.44 6.76
N ALA A 245 17.54 47.04 5.81
CA ALA A 245 17.35 48.48 5.74
C ALA A 245 16.57 49.01 6.94
N PHE A 246 15.49 48.32 7.34
CA PHE A 246 14.72 48.64 8.54
C PHE A 246 15.60 48.54 9.79
N ARG A 247 16.38 47.46 9.96
CA ARG A 247 17.28 47.28 11.09
C ARG A 247 18.30 48.42 11.21
N LYS A 248 18.87 48.88 10.10
CA LYS A 248 19.80 50.02 10.05
C LYS A 248 19.16 51.37 10.42
N GLN A 249 17.83 51.51 10.41
CA GLN A 249 17.14 52.71 10.85
C GLN A 249 16.96 52.79 12.38
N PHE A 250 17.19 51.67 13.09
CA PHE A 250 17.08 51.58 14.55
C PHE A 250 18.44 51.37 15.26
N GLU A 251 19.55 51.40 14.53
CA GLU A 251 20.93 51.57 15.05
C GLU A 251 21.38 53.03 14.89
#